data_AF-A0AA42Y4M2-F1
#
_entry.id   AF-A0AA42Y4M2-F1
#
_cell.length_a   1.000
_cell.length_b   1.000
_cell.length_c   1.000
_cell.angle_alpha   90.00
_cell.angle_beta   90.00
_cell.angle_gamma   90.00
#
_symmetry.space_group_name_H-M   'P 1'
#
loop_
_entity.id
_entity.type
_entity.pdbx_description
1 polymer ?
#
loop_
_entity_poly.entity_id
_entity_poly.type
_entity_poly.pdbx_seq_one_letter_code
_entity_poly.pdbx_strand_id
1 'polypeptide(L)'
;MDCPYCQHPVSSQSRFCEQCGKPIVTDNVSVQNAISTDQVDISALARLRKEKHQLAQQLNTLLEGALGRVLTAEERHSWEVLYTHWKTITDELTARMNFLETRQETDRRQAERRQQERRKQYSALDLRDRRVAADRRVRDRRSGPDRRDPFADPDSGPGPTHTPIPDGG
;
A
#
# COMPACT_ATOMS: atom_id res chain seq x y z
N MET A 1 14.31 20.95 -19.23
CA MET A 1 14.60 21.31 -17.82
C MET A 1 15.87 20.61 -17.43
N ASP A 2 16.68 21.14 -16.52
CA ASP A 2 17.98 20.53 -16.21
C ASP A 2 17.88 19.58 -15.02
N CYS A 3 18.62 18.48 -15.05
CA CYS A 3 18.66 17.53 -13.96
C CYS A 3 19.26 18.20 -12.71
N PRO A 4 18.59 18.19 -11.55
CA PRO A 4 19.10 18.85 -10.34
C PRO A 4 20.37 18.19 -9.78
N TYR A 5 20.74 17.00 -10.27
CA TYR A 5 21.89 16.24 -9.78
C TYR A 5 23.13 16.32 -10.68
N CYS A 6 22.95 16.42 -12.00
CA CYS A 6 24.06 16.43 -12.96
C CYS A 6 23.99 17.58 -13.97
N GLN A 7 22.98 18.45 -13.86
CA GLN A 7 22.78 19.64 -14.69
C GLN A 7 22.63 19.35 -16.20
N HIS A 8 22.49 18.07 -16.57
CA HIS A 8 22.26 17.69 -17.95
C HIS A 8 20.82 18.06 -18.35
N PRO A 9 20.60 18.62 -19.54
CA PRO A 9 19.26 18.87 -20.04
C PRO A 9 18.49 17.55 -20.16
N VAL A 10 17.32 17.52 -19.54
CA VAL A 10 16.39 16.39 -19.51
C VAL A 10 15.02 16.81 -20.01
N SER A 11 14.36 15.90 -20.71
CA SER A 11 12.99 16.08 -21.17
C SER A 11 12.06 16.28 -19.97
N SER A 12 11.15 17.24 -20.05
CA SER A 12 10.19 17.55 -18.98
C SER A 12 9.19 16.42 -18.69
N GLN A 13 9.12 15.42 -19.58
CA GLN A 13 8.28 14.23 -19.42
C GLN A 13 9.07 13.02 -18.90
N SER A 14 10.39 13.10 -18.78
CA SER A 14 11.20 11.98 -18.30
C SER A 14 11.16 11.88 -16.78
N ARG A 15 10.89 10.67 -16.27
CA ARG A 15 10.87 10.36 -14.83
C ARG A 15 12.28 10.13 -14.26
N PHE A 16 13.26 9.86 -15.11
CA PHE A 16 14.64 9.59 -14.74
C PHE A 16 15.61 10.33 -15.66
N CYS A 17 16.73 10.78 -15.11
CA CYS A 17 17.79 11.36 -15.91
C CYS A 17 18.52 10.25 -16.66
N GLU A 18 18.54 10.33 -17.99
CA GLU A 18 19.23 9.37 -18.86
C GLU A 18 20.75 9.36 -18.63
N GLN A 19 21.31 10.46 -18.11
CA GLN A 19 22.74 10.59 -17.84
C GLN A 19 23.17 9.94 -16.52
N CYS A 20 22.42 10.16 -15.43
CA CYS A 20 22.84 9.79 -14.08
C CYS A 20 21.93 8.75 -13.42
N GLY A 21 20.87 8.32 -14.11
CA GLY A 21 19.90 7.34 -13.63
C GLY A 21 19.04 7.81 -12.46
N LYS A 22 19.22 9.04 -11.96
CA LYS A 22 18.49 9.56 -10.81
C LYS A 22 17.08 10.02 -11.20
N PRO A 23 16.07 9.79 -10.35
CA PRO A 23 14.71 10.22 -10.62
C PRO A 23 14.62 11.75 -10.67
N ILE A 24 13.98 12.28 -11.71
CA ILE A 24 13.72 13.70 -11.86
C ILE A 24 12.35 13.92 -11.24
N VAL A 25 12.36 14.41 -10.01
CA VAL A 25 11.18 14.47 -9.15
C VAL A 25 10.20 15.52 -9.68
N THR A 26 9.10 15.11 -10.31
CA THR A 26 7.99 16.01 -10.66
C THR A 26 6.74 15.86 -9.81
N ASP A 27 6.58 14.84 -8.97
CA ASP A 27 5.50 14.78 -7.97
C ASP A 27 5.83 13.76 -6.87
N ASN A 28 6.44 14.18 -5.76
CA ASN A 28 6.70 13.33 -4.59
C ASN A 28 6.43 14.02 -3.24
N VAL A 29 5.69 15.12 -3.22
CA VAL A 29 5.47 15.88 -1.97
C VAL A 29 4.63 15.08 -0.96
N SER A 30 3.73 14.20 -1.41
CA SER A 30 2.87 13.44 -0.50
C SER A 30 3.53 12.19 0.12
N VAL A 31 4.53 11.60 -0.55
CA VAL A 31 5.19 10.37 -0.07
C VAL A 31 6.37 10.71 0.84
N GLN A 32 7.12 11.77 0.54
CA GLN A 32 8.20 12.23 1.41
C GLN A 32 7.68 12.71 2.77
N ASN A 33 6.55 13.43 2.81
CA ASN A 33 5.97 13.89 4.08
C ASN A 33 5.47 12.73 4.96
N ALA A 34 4.92 11.67 4.37
CA ALA A 34 4.49 10.48 5.11
C ALA A 34 5.70 9.69 5.67
N ILE A 35 6.73 9.47 4.83
CA ILE A 35 7.95 8.78 5.26
C ILE A 35 8.70 9.59 6.33
N SER A 36 8.79 10.91 6.19
CA SER A 36 9.45 11.76 7.17
C SER A 36 8.70 11.82 8.50
N THR A 37 7.36 11.85 8.49
CA THR A 37 6.58 11.85 9.74
C THR A 37 6.67 10.50 10.45
N ASP A 38 6.53 9.38 9.73
CA ASP A 38 6.63 8.04 10.33
C ASP A 38 8.04 7.78 10.89
N GLN A 39 9.09 8.21 10.18
CA GLN A 39 10.47 8.06 10.65
C GLN A 39 10.77 8.94 11.88
N VAL A 40 10.21 10.16 11.93
CA VAL A 40 10.30 11.04 13.09
C VAL A 40 9.59 10.41 14.29
N ASP A 41 8.38 9.87 14.12
CA ASP A 41 7.62 9.24 15.20
C ASP A 41 8.33 7.99 15.75
N ILE A 42 8.89 7.15 14.88
CA ILE A 42 9.65 5.95 15.29
C ILE A 42 10.92 6.33 16.07
N SER A 43 11.68 7.31 15.58
CA SER A 43 12.91 7.76 16.25
C SER A 43 12.62 8.40 17.61
N ALA A 44 11.53 9.14 17.72
CA ALA A 44 11.12 9.78 18.96
C ALA A 44 10.61 8.75 20.00
N LEU A 45 9.92 7.69 19.56
CA LEU A 45 9.60 6.54 20.42
C LEU A 45 10.85 5.79 20.90
N ALA A 46 11.84 5.59 20.03
CA ALA A 46 13.09 4.93 20.40
C ALA A 46 13.84 5.74 21.47
N ARG A 47 13.85 7.07 21.35
CA ARG A 47 14.42 7.98 22.35
C ARG A 47 13.72 7.85 23.69
N LEU A 48 12.39 7.96 23.72
CA LEU A 48 11.60 7.85 24.96
C LEU A 48 11.76 6.48 25.64
N ARG A 49 11.85 5.39 24.87
CA ARG A 49 12.12 4.04 25.42
C ARG A 49 13.50 3.97 26.08
N LYS A 50 14.51 4.59 25.46
CA LYS A 50 15.87 4.65 26.01
C LYS A 50 15.90 5.47 27.30
N GLU A 51 15.27 6.64 27.31
CA GLU A 51 15.18 7.50 28.50
C GLU A 51 14.43 6.79 29.65
N LYS A 52 13.30 6.13 29.35
CA LYS A 52 12.58 5.30 30.34
C LYS A 52 13.47 4.22 30.94
N HIS A 53 14.25 3.53 30.10
CA HIS A 53 15.16 2.48 30.56
C HIS A 53 16.26 3.03 31.46
N GLN A 54 16.84 4.18 31.10
CA GLN A 54 17.85 4.85 31.91
C GLN A 54 17.30 5.29 33.28
N LEU A 55 16.09 5.86 33.31
CA LEU A 55 15.44 6.23 34.58
C LEU A 55 15.13 5.01 35.45
N ALA A 56 14.70 3.90 34.84
CA ALA A 56 14.48 2.65 35.57
C ALA A 56 15.78 2.10 36.17
N GLN A 57 16.90 2.19 35.44
CA GLN A 57 18.22 1.82 35.96
C GLN A 57 18.62 2.72 37.15
N GLN A 58 18.44 4.03 37.04
CA GLN A 58 18.74 4.97 38.12
C GLN A 58 17.90 4.72 39.38
N LEU A 59 16.60 4.45 39.21
CA LEU A 59 15.71 4.06 40.30
C LEU A 59 16.18 2.76 40.97
N ASN A 60 16.56 1.75 40.18
CA ASN A 60 17.09 0.49 40.72
C ASN A 60 18.42 0.71 41.46
N THR A 61 19.34 1.52 40.94
CA THR A 61 20.62 1.82 41.62
C THR A 61 20.38 2.51 42.97
N LEU A 62 19.43 3.42 43.06
CA LEU A 62 19.05 4.06 44.34
C LEU A 62 18.46 3.04 45.32
N LEU A 63 17.61 2.13 44.84
CA LEU A 63 17.02 1.07 45.67
C LEU A 63 18.06 0.06 46.13
N GLU A 64 18.98 -0.34 45.25
CA GLU A 64 20.10 -1.24 45.57
C GLU A 64 21.05 -0.63 46.59
N GLY A 65 21.39 0.66 46.45
CA GLY A 65 22.19 1.40 47.42
C GLY A 65 21.51 1.64 48.78
N ALA A 66 20.20 1.43 48.85
CA ALA A 66 19.40 1.52 50.07
C ALA A 66 18.99 0.14 50.62
N LEU A 67 19.43 -0.97 49.99
CA LEU A 67 19.09 -2.33 50.45
C LEU A 67 19.50 -2.52 51.92
N GLY A 68 18.52 -2.82 52.77
CA GLY A 68 18.72 -3.08 54.20
C GLY A 68 18.73 -1.83 55.09
N ARG A 69 18.48 -0.62 54.56
CA ARG A 69 18.32 0.60 55.36
C ARG A 69 17.13 1.44 54.92
N VAL A 70 16.69 2.34 55.80
CA VAL A 70 15.68 3.35 55.46
C VAL A 70 16.34 4.40 54.57
N LEU A 71 15.69 4.76 53.45
CA LEU A 71 16.14 5.86 52.59
C LEU A 71 16.22 7.16 53.39
N THR A 72 17.30 7.91 53.19
CA THR A 72 17.40 9.27 53.73
C THR A 72 16.34 10.18 53.09
N ALA A 73 16.08 11.34 53.70
CA ALA A 73 15.14 12.31 53.13
C ALA A 73 15.56 12.78 51.72
N GLU A 74 16.87 12.91 51.49
CA GLU A 74 17.44 13.30 50.20
C GLU A 74 17.31 12.21 49.14
N GLU A 75 17.53 10.95 49.50
CA GLU A 75 17.32 9.80 48.61
C GLU A 75 15.85 9.61 48.27
N ARG A 76 14.95 9.82 49.24
CA ARG A 76 13.52 9.78 49.01
C ARG A 76 13.07 10.86 48.04
N HIS A 77 13.56 12.09 48.21
CA HIS A 77 13.27 13.18 47.28
C HIS A 77 13.81 12.87 45.88
N SER A 78 15.04 12.34 45.78
CA SER A 78 15.64 11.91 44.51
C SER A 78 14.81 10.81 43.83
N TRP A 79 14.32 9.84 44.61
CA TRP A 79 13.44 8.78 44.13
C TRP A 79 12.11 9.35 43.61
N GLU A 80 11.47 10.28 44.34
CA GLU A 80 10.21 10.91 43.92
C GLU A 80 10.36 11.69 42.60
N VAL A 81 11.46 12.44 42.44
CA VAL A 81 11.77 13.17 41.21
C VAL A 81 11.95 12.21 40.04
N LEU A 82 12.78 11.17 40.23
CA LEU A 82 13.04 10.17 39.19
C LEU A 82 11.79 9.36 38.83
N TYR A 83 10.97 9.00 39.82
CA TYR A 83 9.72 8.28 39.61
C TYR A 83 8.70 9.13 38.85
N THR A 84 8.57 10.41 39.22
CA THR A 84 7.68 11.34 38.52
C THR A 84 8.11 11.50 37.06
N HIS A 85 9.41 11.64 36.82
CA HIS A 85 9.94 11.72 35.46
C HIS A 85 9.69 10.42 34.67
N TRP A 86 9.94 9.26 35.28
CA TRP A 86 9.69 7.96 34.66
C TRP A 86 8.21 7.75 34.31
N LYS A 87 7.30 8.24 35.17
CA LYS A 87 5.86 8.23 34.94
C LYS A 87 5.49 9.10 33.75
N THR A 88 5.97 10.34 33.71
CA THR A 88 5.72 11.25 32.57
C THR A 88 6.17 10.66 31.25
N ILE A 89 7.37 10.06 31.18
CA ILE A 89 7.86 9.40 29.97
C ILE A 89 6.99 8.19 29.60
N THR A 90 6.49 7.44 30.58
CA THR A 90 5.59 6.31 30.34
C THR A 90 4.24 6.76 29.79
N ASP A 91 3.67 7.85 30.33
CA ASP A 91 2.43 8.44 29.83
C ASP A 91 2.61 8.98 28.41
N GLU A 92 3.74 9.65 28.12
CA GLU A 92 4.07 10.13 26.77
C GLU A 92 4.27 8.98 25.76
N LEU A 93 4.94 7.90 26.16
CA LEU A 93 5.09 6.70 25.35
C LEU A 93 3.74 6.08 25.00
N THR A 94 2.85 5.94 25.99
CA THR A 94 1.51 5.41 25.80
C THR A 94 0.70 6.29 24.84
N ALA A 95 0.73 7.61 25.05
CA ALA A 95 0.04 8.57 24.20
C ALA A 95 0.51 8.49 22.73
N ARG A 96 1.83 8.41 22.51
CA ARG A 96 2.40 8.28 21.16
C ARG A 96 2.10 6.94 20.51
N MET A 97 2.12 5.85 21.27
CA MET A 97 1.72 4.54 20.73
C MET A 97 0.25 4.54 20.30
N ASN A 98 -0.66 5.05 21.14
CA ASN A 98 -2.08 5.16 20.81
C ASN A 98 -2.33 6.05 19.59
N PHE A 99 -1.57 7.15 19.45
CA PHE A 99 -1.63 8.02 18.28
C PHE A 99 -1.24 7.27 16.99
N LEU A 100 -0.14 6.52 17.02
CA LEU A 100 0.30 5.73 15.87
C LEU A 100 -0.69 4.62 15.51
N GLU A 101 -1.26 3.92 16.49
CA GLU A 101 -2.29 2.90 16.24
C GLU A 101 -3.53 3.52 15.58
N THR A 102 -3.98 4.67 16.07
CA THR A 102 -5.12 5.39 15.48
C THR A 102 -4.83 5.81 14.04
N ARG A 103 -3.62 6.32 13.78
CA ARG A 103 -3.18 6.69 12.43
C ARG A 103 -3.13 5.48 11.48
N GLN A 104 -2.52 4.38 11.90
CA GLN A 104 -2.47 3.13 11.13
C GLN A 104 -3.88 2.62 10.80
N GLU A 105 -4.81 2.71 11.75
CA GLU A 105 -6.20 2.33 11.53
C GLU A 105 -6.89 3.22 10.48
N THR A 106 -6.65 4.53 10.52
CA THR A 106 -7.19 5.44 9.49
C THR A 106 -6.62 5.17 8.10
N ASP A 107 -5.32 4.89 8.02
CA ASP A 107 -4.64 4.55 6.76
C ASP A 107 -5.15 3.22 6.21
N ARG A 108 -5.33 2.21 7.07
CA ARG A 108 -5.94 0.92 6.72
C ARG A 108 -7.34 1.10 6.13
N ARG A 109 -8.21 1.83 6.82
CA ARG A 109 -9.57 2.13 6.32
C ARG A 109 -9.56 2.88 4.99
N GLN A 110 -8.61 3.79 4.80
CA GLN A 110 -8.48 4.51 3.54
C GLN A 110 -8.00 3.58 2.42
N ALA A 111 -7.02 2.70 2.68
CA ALA A 111 -6.55 1.71 1.73
C ALA A 111 -7.65 0.73 1.31
N GLU A 112 -8.45 0.26 2.26
CA GLU A 112 -9.62 -0.60 2.01
C GLU A 112 -10.67 0.11 1.14
N ARG A 113 -10.99 1.39 1.41
CA ARG A 113 -11.89 2.17 0.57
C ARG A 113 -11.39 2.27 -0.87
N ARG A 114 -10.11 2.60 -1.07
CA ARG A 114 -9.50 2.64 -2.41
C ARG A 114 -9.54 1.28 -3.09
N GLN A 115 -9.37 0.18 -2.35
CA GLN A 115 -9.47 -1.17 -2.90
C GLN A 115 -10.91 -1.52 -3.31
N GLN A 116 -11.90 -1.17 -2.49
CA GLN A 116 -13.31 -1.37 -2.81
C GLN A 116 -13.73 -0.56 -4.05
N GLU A 117 -13.29 0.70 -4.16
CA GLU A 117 -13.52 1.53 -5.35
C GLU A 117 -12.91 0.90 -6.59
N ARG A 118 -11.65 0.42 -6.53
CA ARG A 118 -11.04 -0.32 -7.65
C ARG A 118 -11.86 -1.55 -8.03
N ARG A 119 -12.30 -2.35 -7.05
CA ARG A 119 -13.17 -3.53 -7.31
C ARG A 119 -14.47 -3.14 -8.00
N LYS A 120 -15.12 -2.06 -7.55
CA LYS A 120 -16.35 -1.54 -8.18
C LYS A 120 -16.09 -1.07 -9.61
N GLN A 121 -14.98 -0.38 -9.86
CA GLN A 121 -14.60 0.06 -11.21
C GLN A 121 -14.35 -1.13 -12.14
N TYR A 122 -13.59 -2.15 -11.72
CA TYR A 122 -13.39 -3.35 -12.52
C TYR A 122 -14.69 -4.12 -12.79
N SER A 123 -15.55 -4.25 -11.77
CA SER A 123 -16.86 -4.89 -11.94
C SER A 123 -17.77 -4.10 -12.91
N ALA A 124 -17.74 -2.77 -12.87
CA ALA A 124 -18.49 -1.92 -13.79
C ALA A 124 -17.98 -2.05 -15.23
N LEU A 125 -16.66 -2.16 -15.43
CA LEU A 125 -16.06 -2.42 -16.74
C LEU A 125 -16.46 -3.80 -17.28
N ASP A 126 -16.38 -4.86 -16.46
CA ASP A 126 -16.80 -6.21 -16.87
C ASP A 126 -18.29 -6.25 -17.25
N LEU A 127 -19.16 -5.57 -16.49
CA LEU A 127 -20.58 -5.45 -16.83
C LEU A 127 -20.82 -4.65 -18.12
N ARG A 128 -19.96 -3.69 -18.45
CA ARG A 128 -20.04 -2.93 -19.71
C ARG A 128 -19.61 -3.82 -20.88
N ASP A 129 -18.50 -4.54 -20.75
CA ASP A 129 -17.98 -5.42 -21.79
C ASP A 129 -18.95 -6.57 -22.09
N ARG A 130 -19.58 -7.16 -21.07
CA ARG A 130 -20.63 -8.17 -21.24
C ARG A 130 -21.84 -7.63 -22.01
N ARG A 131 -22.24 -6.38 -21.76
CA ARG A 131 -23.33 -5.71 -22.51
C ARG A 131 -22.97 -5.50 -23.97
N VAL A 132 -21.78 -4.95 -24.24
CA VAL A 132 -21.29 -4.76 -25.62
C VAL A 132 -21.22 -6.09 -26.37
N ALA A 133 -20.76 -7.17 -25.73
CA ALA A 133 -20.72 -8.51 -26.32
C ALA A 133 -22.13 -9.08 -26.58
N ALA A 134 -23.11 -8.81 -25.71
CA ALA A 134 -24.49 -9.19 -25.93
C ALA A 134 -25.12 -8.44 -27.12
N ASP A 135 -24.92 -7.12 -27.19
CA ASP A 135 -25.43 -6.29 -28.29
C ASP A 135 -24.83 -6.71 -29.63
N ARG A 136 -23.54 -7.04 -29.66
CA ARG A 136 -22.88 -7.58 -30.87
C ARG A 136 -23.54 -8.88 -31.32
N ARG A 137 -23.80 -9.82 -30.42
CA ARG A 137 -24.50 -11.08 -30.73
C ARG A 137 -25.92 -10.85 -31.25
N VAL A 138 -26.65 -9.88 -30.71
CA VAL A 138 -28.00 -9.53 -31.20
C VAL A 138 -27.93 -8.94 -32.61
N ARG A 139 -26.95 -8.06 -32.87
CA ARG A 139 -26.71 -7.49 -34.21
C ARG A 139 -26.35 -8.59 -35.22
N ASP A 140 -25.43 -9.46 -34.87
CA ASP A 140 -25.01 -10.58 -35.74
C ASP A 140 -26.18 -11.52 -36.06
N ARG A 141 -27.11 -11.74 -35.11
CA ARG A 141 -28.34 -12.51 -35.37
C ARG A 141 -29.32 -11.78 -36.30
N ARG A 142 -29.42 -10.46 -36.24
CA ARG A 142 -30.27 -9.66 -37.15
C ARG A 142 -29.67 -9.51 -38.54
N SER A 143 -28.33 -9.50 -38.63
CA SER A 143 -27.57 -9.36 -39.87
C SER A 143 -27.10 -10.69 -40.44
N GLY A 144 -27.50 -11.82 -39.84
CA GLY A 144 -27.25 -13.14 -40.39
C GLY A 144 -27.79 -13.21 -41.82
N PRO A 145 -27.06 -13.85 -42.75
CA PRO A 145 -27.43 -13.86 -44.15
C PRO A 145 -28.87 -14.34 -44.27
N ASP A 146 -29.71 -13.55 -44.93
CA ASP A 146 -31.03 -13.94 -45.35
C ASP A 146 -30.86 -15.22 -46.19
N ARG A 147 -31.01 -16.39 -45.55
CA ARG A 147 -30.91 -17.71 -46.20
C ARG A 147 -32.18 -18.00 -47.03
N ARG A 148 -32.69 -16.98 -47.71
CA ARG A 148 -33.60 -17.12 -48.83
C ARG A 148 -32.89 -16.55 -50.04
N ASP A 149 -31.91 -17.30 -50.51
CA ASP A 149 -31.43 -17.14 -51.88
C ASP A 149 -32.56 -17.65 -52.79
N PRO A 150 -33.27 -16.78 -53.55
CA PRO A 150 -34.41 -17.21 -54.36
C PRO A 150 -33.99 -18.07 -55.57
N PHE A 151 -32.69 -18.25 -55.77
CA PHE A 151 -32.07 -18.93 -56.91
C PHE A 151 -31.31 -20.21 -56.54
N ALA A 152 -31.50 -20.74 -55.33
CA ALA A 152 -30.93 -22.05 -54.98
C ALA A 152 -31.64 -23.17 -55.77
N ASP A 153 -31.03 -23.60 -56.87
CA ASP A 153 -31.43 -24.76 -57.66
C ASP A 153 -31.56 -26.02 -56.77
N PRO A 154 -32.69 -26.75 -56.81
CA PRO A 154 -32.92 -27.91 -55.96
C PRO A 154 -32.16 -29.19 -56.37
N ASP A 155 -31.23 -29.13 -57.35
CA ASP A 155 -30.74 -30.33 -58.05
C ASP A 155 -29.23 -30.60 -57.92
N SER A 156 -28.58 -30.10 -56.85
CA SER A 156 -27.22 -30.52 -56.50
C SER A 156 -27.24 -31.51 -55.34
N GLY A 157 -27.37 -32.80 -55.69
CA GLY A 157 -27.30 -33.92 -54.75
C GLY A 157 -25.94 -34.02 -54.03
N PRO A 158 -25.89 -34.72 -52.88
CA PRO A 158 -24.66 -34.83 -52.09
C PRO A 158 -23.64 -35.74 -52.79
N GLY A 159 -22.46 -35.19 -53.10
CA GLY A 159 -21.30 -35.97 -53.54
C GLY A 159 -20.80 -36.90 -52.43
N PRO A 160 -20.21 -38.06 -52.78
CA PRO A 160 -19.85 -39.09 -51.81
C PRO A 160 -18.68 -38.66 -50.93
N THR A 161 -18.89 -38.77 -49.62
CA THR A 161 -17.88 -38.54 -48.58
C THR A 161 -16.89 -39.71 -48.57
N HIS A 162 -15.71 -39.53 -49.18
CA HIS A 162 -14.60 -40.46 -48.98
C HIS A 162 -14.07 -40.28 -47.54
N THR A 163 -14.30 -41.31 -46.72
CA THR A 163 -13.71 -41.42 -45.38
C THR A 163 -12.46 -42.30 -45.51
N PRO A 164 -11.25 -41.81 -45.19
CA PRO A 164 -10.07 -42.66 -45.17
C PRO A 164 -10.08 -43.54 -43.92
N ILE A 165 -9.92 -44.85 -44.13
CA ILE A 165 -9.74 -45.88 -43.10
C ILE A 165 -8.32 -45.72 -42.54
N PRO A 166 -8.11 -45.69 -41.21
CA PRO A 166 -6.77 -45.77 -40.64
C PRO A 166 -6.31 -47.23 -40.64
N ASP A 167 -5.26 -47.53 -41.41
CA ASP A 167 -4.52 -48.80 -41.28
C ASP A 167 -3.76 -48.80 -39.95
N GLY A 168 -4.05 -49.81 -39.13
CA GLY A 168 -3.22 -50.23 -38.02
C GLY A 168 -2.24 -51.31 -38.47
N GLY A 169 -0.98 -51.18 -38.07
CA GLY A 169 0.10 -52.15 -38.27
C GLY A 169 1.43 -51.59 -37.81
#